data_AF-A0A382L408-F1
#
_entry.id   AF-A0A382L408-F1
#
_cell.length_a   1.000
_cell.length_b   1.000
_cell.length_c   1.000
_cell.angle_alpha   90.00
_cell.angle_beta   90.00
_cell.angle_gamma   90.00
#
_symmetry.space_group_name_H-M   'P 1'
#
loop_
_entity.id
_entity.type
_entity.pdbx_description
1 polymer ?
#
loop_
_entity_poly.entity_id
_entity_poly.type
_entity_poly.pdbx_seq_one_letter_code
_entity_poly.pdbx_strand_id
1 'polypeptide(L)'
;MVALFFIVALFTASSSNDKRDVYIFDNPSFTGKLECEGFVKKNFGELNLHVNEQYNAREDNPNLFFCMNKREIRDMKYGRKI
;
A
#
# COMPACT_ATOMS: atom_id res chain seq x y z
N MET A 1 -14.23 -11.95 -15.81
CA MET A 1 -13.25 -10.92 -15.46
C MET A 1 -12.42 -11.42 -14.30
N VAL A 2 -11.11 -11.57 -14.46
CA VAL A 2 -10.20 -11.90 -13.34
C VAL A 2 -9.99 -10.61 -12.54
N ALA A 3 -10.25 -10.64 -11.24
CA ALA A 3 -9.99 -9.49 -10.38
C ALA A 3 -8.49 -9.41 -10.10
N LEU A 4 -7.86 -8.31 -10.53
CA LEU A 4 -6.45 -8.04 -10.20
C LEU A 4 -6.36 -7.36 -8.82
N PHE A 5 -5.46 -7.86 -7.99
CA PHE A 5 -5.08 -7.30 -6.69
C PHE A 5 -3.75 -6.55 -6.83
N PHE A 6 -3.67 -5.41 -6.15
CA PHE A 6 -2.52 -4.52 -6.10
C PHE A 6 -2.09 -4.36 -4.65
N ILE A 7 -0.82 -4.07 -4.47
CA ILE A 7 -0.28 -3.71 -3.15
C ILE A 7 -0.63 -2.25 -2.90
N VAL A 8 -1.21 -1.98 -1.75
CA VAL A 8 -1.55 -0.65 -1.27
C VAL A 8 -0.86 -0.46 0.07
N ALA A 9 0.02 0.53 0.17
CA ALA A 9 0.68 0.90 1.41
C ALA A 9 0.01 2.13 2.03
N LEU A 10 -0.19 2.09 3.35
CA LEU A 10 -0.55 3.24 4.17
C LEU A 10 0.69 3.70 4.94
N PHE A 11 1.09 4.94 4.68
CA PHE A 11 2.20 5.61 5.33
C PHE A 11 1.81 6.05 6.74
N THR A 12 2.62 5.69 7.73
CA THR A 12 2.27 5.81 9.16
C THR A 12 3.04 6.91 9.90
N ALA A 13 4.12 7.43 9.32
CA ALA A 13 4.93 8.50 9.92
C ALA A 13 4.33 9.90 9.73
N SER A 14 3.17 10.01 9.09
CA SER A 14 2.51 11.29 8.82
C SER A 14 2.00 11.92 10.12
N SER A 15 2.75 12.89 10.64
CA SER A 15 2.28 13.78 11.68
C SER A 15 1.41 14.87 11.04
N SER A 16 0.09 14.71 11.14
CA SER A 16 -0.94 15.73 10.87
C SER A 16 -1.33 16.01 9.40
N ASN A 17 -2.63 15.83 9.14
CA ASN A 17 -3.50 16.52 8.16
C ASN A 17 -3.21 16.48 6.65
N ASP A 18 -2.13 15.85 6.18
CA ASP A 18 -1.87 15.74 4.74
C ASP A 18 -2.43 14.43 4.19
N LYS A 19 -3.41 14.54 3.28
CA LYS A 19 -4.15 13.45 2.60
C LYS A 19 -3.30 12.55 1.69
N ARG A 20 -1.99 12.45 1.93
CA ARG A 20 -0.99 11.80 1.06
C ARG A 20 -0.53 10.44 1.59
N ASP A 21 -1.23 9.86 2.55
CA ASP A 21 -0.76 8.68 3.27
C ASP A 21 -0.93 7.34 2.52
N VAL A 22 -1.34 7.32 1.25
CA VAL A 22 -1.56 6.06 0.50
C VAL A 22 -0.68 5.99 -0.74
N TYR A 23 0.10 4.91 -0.83
CA TYR A 23 0.89 4.55 -2.01
C TYR A 23 0.33 3.28 -2.64
N ILE A 24 0.10 3.30 -3.96
CA ILE A 24 -0.40 2.13 -4.71
C ILE A 24 0.72 1.66 -5.63
N PHE A 25 1.06 0.39 -5.55
CA PHE A 25 2.03 -0.23 -6.45
C PHE A 25 1.34 -0.64 -7.75
N ASP A 26 1.78 -0.07 -8.87
CA ASP A 26 1.28 -0.44 -10.20
C ASP A 26 1.79 -1.82 -10.68
N ASN A 27 2.92 -2.29 -10.13
CA ASN A 27 3.55 -3.58 -10.44
C ASN A 27 4.30 -4.08 -9.19
N PRO A 28 4.24 -5.38 -8.83
CA PRO A 28 3.42 -6.45 -9.40
C PRO A 28 1.91 -6.33 -9.13
N SER A 29 1.12 -6.94 -10.03
CA SER A 29 -0.32 -7.18 -9.84
C SER A 29 -0.59 -8.68 -9.78
N PHE A 30 -1.58 -9.08 -9.00
CA PHE A 30 -1.82 -10.49 -8.66
C PHE A 30 -3.24 -10.93 -9.05
N THR A 31 -3.41 -12.20 -9.38
CA THR A 31 -4.74 -12.74 -9.70
C THR A 31 -5.52 -13.20 -8.47
N GLY A 32 -4.83 -13.35 -7.33
CA GLY A 32 -5.42 -13.73 -6.06
C GLY A 32 -4.90 -12.89 -4.89
N LYS A 33 -5.79 -12.62 -3.93
CA LYS A 33 -5.45 -11.88 -2.71
C LYS A 33 -4.35 -12.56 -1.89
N LEU A 34 -4.43 -13.88 -1.72
CA LEU A 34 -3.44 -14.66 -0.97
C LEU A 34 -2.05 -14.62 -1.61
N GLU A 35 -1.98 -14.57 -2.94
CA GLU A 35 -0.73 -14.46 -3.68
C GLU A 35 -0.07 -13.09 -3.42
N CYS A 36 -0.87 -12.02 -3.50
CA CYS A 36 -0.43 -10.68 -3.13
C CYS A 36 0.05 -10.61 -1.68
N GLU A 37 -0.71 -11.15 -0.73
CA GLU A 37 -0.35 -11.15 0.70
C GLU A 37 0.94 -11.95 0.95
N GLY A 38 1.10 -13.09 0.27
CA GLY A 38 2.33 -13.88 0.32
C GLY A 38 3.52 -13.11 -0.22
N PHE A 39 3.36 -12.38 -1.32
CA PHE A 39 4.39 -11.51 -1.87
C PHE A 39 4.76 -10.39 -0.91
N VAL A 40 3.78 -9.71 -0.32
CA VAL A 40 4.02 -8.62 0.66
C VAL A 40 4.80 -9.14 1.87
N LYS A 41 4.41 -10.29 2.43
CA LYS A 41 5.13 -10.90 3.57
C LYS A 41 6.57 -11.25 3.23
N LYS A 42 6.82 -11.78 2.04
CA LYS A 42 8.16 -12.17 1.60
C LYS A 42 9.07 -10.97 1.35
N ASN A 43 8.52 -9.87 0.84
CA ASN A 43 9.29 -8.69 0.41
C ASN A 43 9.05 -7.46 1.31
N PHE A 44 8.59 -7.67 2.56
CA PHE A 44 8.16 -6.59 3.44
C PHE A 44 9.23 -5.51 3.62
N GLY A 45 10.49 -5.91 3.85
CA GLY A 45 11.60 -4.97 4.06
C GLY A 45 11.82 -4.03 2.87
N GLU A 46 11.90 -4.59 1.66
CA GLU A 46 12.09 -3.82 0.43
C GLU A 46 10.90 -2.91 0.12
N LEU A 47 9.67 -3.43 0.28
CA LEU A 47 8.46 -2.63 0.09
C LEU A 47 8.38 -1.49 1.11
N ASN A 48 8.76 -1.74 2.37
CA ASN A 48 8.75 -0.74 3.43
C ASN A 48 9.78 0.37 3.19
N LEU A 49 11.00 -0.01 2.82
CA LEU A 49 12.05 0.92 2.45
C LEU A 49 11.61 1.81 1.28
N HIS A 50 11.10 1.19 0.21
CA HIS A 50 10.61 1.93 -0.97
C HIS A 50 9.56 2.97 -0.57
N VAL A 51 8.56 2.60 0.22
CA VAL A 51 7.52 3.55 0.67
C VAL A 51 8.13 4.68 1.50
N ASN A 52 9.06 4.38 2.41
CA ASN A 52 9.72 5.41 3.22
C ASN A 52 10.54 6.37 2.36
N GLU A 53 11.23 5.90 1.32
CA GLU A 53 11.94 6.75 0.36
C GLU A 53 10.98 7.68 -0.39
N GLN A 54 9.82 7.18 -0.84
CA GLN A 54 8.80 7.99 -1.53
C GLN A 54 8.26 9.13 -0.66
N TYR A 55 8.23 8.94 0.65
CA TYR A 55 7.75 9.93 1.62
C TYR A 55 8.87 10.65 2.38
N ASN A 56 10.13 10.47 1.98
CA ASN A 56 11.31 11.03 2.66
C ASN A 56 11.31 10.78 4.18
N ALA A 57 10.96 9.56 4.57
CA ALA A 57 10.85 9.11 5.95
C ALA A 57 12.08 8.29 6.36
N ARG A 58 12.21 8.01 7.66
CA ARG A 58 13.24 7.07 8.14
C ARG A 58 13.00 5.69 7.56
N GLU A 59 14.08 5.02 7.16
CA GLU A 59 14.05 3.69 6.55
C GLU A 59 13.34 2.64 7.43
N ASP A 60 13.47 2.77 8.76
CA ASP A 60 12.88 1.88 9.76
C ASP A 60 11.43 2.21 10.13
N ASN A 61 10.82 3.24 9.52
CA ASN A 61 9.44 3.59 9.81
C ASN A 61 8.49 2.50 9.29
N PRO A 62 7.63 1.90 10.14
CA PRO A 62 6.80 0.76 9.73
C PRO A 62 5.53 1.19 8.99
N ASN A 63 5.38 0.82 7.73
CA ASN A 63 4.17 1.07 6.94
C ASN A 63 3.19 -0.10 7.00
N LEU A 64 1.89 0.17 6.78
CA LEU A 64 0.86 -0.87 6.69
C LEU A 64 0.63 -1.24 5.23
N PHE A 65 0.50 -2.54 4.93
CA PHE A 65 0.29 -3.02 3.58
C PHE A 65 -1.03 -3.79 3.47
N PHE A 66 -1.73 -3.55 2.37
CA PHE A 66 -3.01 -4.17 2.03
C PHE A 66 -2.95 -4.69 0.59
N CYS A 67 -3.67 -5.78 0.34
CA CYS A 67 -3.87 -6.31 -1.00
C CYS A 67 -5.30 -6.05 -1.42
N MET A 68 -5.47 -5.13 -2.37
CA MET A 68 -6.78 -4.61 -2.77
C MET A 68 -6.96 -4.67 -4.28
N ASN A 69 -8.16 -5.00 -4.73
CA ASN A 69 -8.52 -4.93 -6.14
C ASN A 69 -8.96 -3.51 -6.55
N LYS A 70 -9.14 -3.29 -7.85
CA LYS A 70 -9.54 -1.98 -8.40
C LYS A 70 -10.84 -1.44 -7.78
N ARG A 71 -11.79 -2.31 -7.43
CA ARG A 71 -13.06 -1.90 -6.80
C ARG A 71 -12.80 -1.40 -5.38
N GLU A 72 -12.04 -2.15 -4.59
CA GLU A 72 -11.67 -1.76 -3.21
C GLU A 72 -10.86 -0.46 -3.19
N ILE A 73 -9.89 -0.29 -4.10
CA ILE A 73 -9.10 0.95 -4.25
C ILE A 73 -10.00 2.15 -4.60
N ARG A 74 -10.94 1.97 -5.52
CA ARG A 74 -11.90 3.04 -5.87
C ARG A 74 -12.77 3.41 -4.68
N ASP A 75 -13.19 2.41 -3.91
CA ASP A 75 -14.10 2.60 -2.78
C ASP A 75 -13.35 3.18 -1.54
N MET A 76 -12.01 3.06 -1.45
CA MET A 76 -11.17 3.75 -0.45
C MET A 76 -11.29 5.27 -0.51
N LYS A 77 -11.66 5.89 -1.65
CA LYS A 77 -11.90 7.36 -1.72
C LYS A 77 -12.99 7.86 -0.75
N TYR A 78 -13.79 6.96 -0.17
CA TYR A 78 -14.80 7.29 0.84
C TYR A 78 -14.34 7.03 2.29
N GLY A 79 -13.09 6.60 2.50
CA GLY A 79 -12.42 6.57 3.81
C GLY A 79 -11.89 7.95 4.23
N ARG A 80 -12.83 8.89 4.40
CA ARG A 80 -12.78 10.20 5.08
C ARG A 80 -11.47 11.01 5.08
N LYS A 81 -11.56 12.19 4.44
CA LYS A 81 -10.75 13.39 4.69
C LYS A 81 -10.35 13.51 6.17
N ILE A 82 -9.06 13.65 6.42
CA ILE A 82 -8.55 14.65 7.35
C ILE A 82 -7.62 15.55 6.52
#